data_AF-A0A355IPT6-F1
#
_entry.id   AF-A0A355IPT6-F1
#
_cell.length_a   1.000
_cell.length_b   1.000
_cell.length_c   1.000
_cell.angle_alpha   90.00
_cell.angle_beta   90.00
_cell.angle_gamma   90.00
#
_symmetry.space_group_name_H-M   'P 1'
#
loop_
_entity.id
_entity.type
_entity.pdbx_description
1 polymer ?
#
loop_
_entity_poly.entity_id
_entity_poly.type
_entity_poly.pdbx_seq_one_letter_code
_entity_poly.pdbx_strand_id
1 'polypeptide(L)'
;MARGVKTGGRQKGTSNKLSGTVKEMITQFVENEVQNLPGLLIQLEPKEKVDFIIKLLPFIIAKPIPKEEQTESFEERRKRFIQQIYKVK
;
A
#
# COMPACT_ATOMS: atom_id res chain seq x y z
N MET A 1 28.88 -40.00 19.42
CA MET A 1 28.08 -39.18 18.47
C MET A 1 27.89 -37.80 19.06
N ALA A 2 28.47 -36.76 18.48
CA ALA A 2 28.13 -35.39 18.86
C ALA A 2 26.68 -35.13 18.45
N ARG A 3 25.80 -34.86 19.43
CA ARG A 3 24.43 -34.41 19.19
C ARG A 3 24.52 -33.02 18.56
N GLY A 4 24.56 -32.94 17.23
CA GLY A 4 24.76 -31.72 16.45
C GLY A 4 23.59 -30.74 16.59
N VAL A 5 23.44 -30.13 17.77
CA VAL A 5 22.51 -29.03 18.00
C VAL A 5 23.21 -27.76 17.49
N LYS A 6 22.66 -27.15 16.43
CA LYS A 6 23.19 -25.89 15.87
C LYS A 6 22.95 -24.76 16.87
N THR A 7 23.96 -24.37 17.64
CA THR A 7 23.85 -23.39 18.74
C THR A 7 24.22 -21.95 18.37
N GLY A 8 24.50 -21.63 17.10
CA GLY A 8 25.08 -20.32 16.75
C GLY A 8 24.78 -19.79 15.35
N GLY A 9 23.57 -20.02 14.82
CA GLY A 9 23.15 -19.48 13.53
C GLY A 9 22.48 -18.11 13.63
N ARG A 10 22.13 -17.51 12.47
CA ARG A 10 21.28 -16.31 12.42
C ARG A 10 19.96 -16.58 13.14
N GLN A 11 19.58 -15.69 14.06
CA GLN A 11 18.28 -15.76 14.71
C GLN A 11 17.16 -15.54 13.67
N LYS A 12 16.13 -16.37 13.74
CA LYS A 12 14.95 -16.25 12.89
C LYS A 12 14.27 -14.91 13.19
N GLY A 13 14.23 -14.02 12.20
CA GLY A 13 13.68 -12.66 12.34
C GLY A 13 14.73 -11.54 12.28
N THR A 14 16.03 -11.84 12.28
CA THR A 14 17.06 -10.81 12.08
C THR A 14 17.03 -10.32 10.63
N SER A 15 16.57 -9.08 10.44
CA SER A 15 16.53 -8.39 9.14
C SER A 15 17.86 -8.53 8.42
N ASN A 16 17.80 -8.79 7.12
CA ASN A 16 18.99 -8.96 6.31
C ASN A 16 19.65 -7.59 6.16
N LYS A 17 20.85 -7.37 6.72
CA LYS A 17 21.56 -6.08 6.67
C LYS A 17 21.63 -5.52 5.24
N LEU A 18 21.97 -6.38 4.28
CA LEU A 18 22.01 -6.05 2.85
C LEU A 18 20.64 -5.61 2.30
N SER A 19 19.55 -6.25 2.73
CA SER A 19 18.20 -5.86 2.30
C SER A 19 17.77 -4.52 2.92
N GLY A 20 18.23 -4.21 4.14
CA GLY A 20 18.04 -2.89 4.75
C GLY A 20 18.75 -1.79 3.97
N THR A 21 20.04 -1.98 3.70
CA THR A 21 20.85 -0.98 2.98
C THR A 21 20.38 -0.77 1.54
N VAL A 22 20.03 -1.84 0.80
CA VAL A 22 19.51 -1.70 -0.56
C VAL A 22 18.16 -0.98 -0.56
N LYS A 23 17.27 -1.29 0.40
CA LYS A 23 15.99 -0.59 0.53
C LYS A 23 16.20 0.90 0.82
N GLU A 24 17.13 1.23 1.72
CA GLU A 24 17.51 2.60 2.05
C GLU A 24 18.06 3.36 0.83
N MET A 25 18.96 2.75 0.05
CA MET A 25 19.48 3.35 -1.18
C MET A 25 18.37 3.62 -2.21
N ILE A 26 17.45 2.67 -2.39
CA ILE A 26 16.32 2.84 -3.32
C ILE A 26 15.39 3.95 -2.83
N THR A 27 15.08 4.01 -1.53
CA THR A 27 14.24 5.10 -0.98
C THR A 27 14.90 6.46 -1.16
N GLN A 28 16.20 6.57 -0.90
CA GLN A 28 16.94 7.82 -1.09
C GLN A 28 16.98 8.25 -2.56
N PHE A 29 17.17 7.30 -3.48
CA PHE A 29 17.13 7.58 -4.91
C PHE A 29 15.76 8.11 -5.35
N VAL A 30 14.68 7.45 -4.92
CA VAL A 30 13.31 7.87 -5.23
C VAL A 30 13.01 9.25 -4.65
N GLU A 31 13.43 9.52 -3.41
CA GLU A 31 13.27 10.84 -2.78
C GLU A 31 13.99 11.93 -3.58
N ASN A 32 15.24 11.68 -4.01
CA ASN A 32 16.01 12.62 -4.82
C ASN A 32 15.35 12.90 -6.18
N GLU A 33 14.86 11.86 -6.86
CA GLU A 33 14.11 12.03 -8.11
C GLU A 33 12.85 12.86 -7.91
N VAL A 34 12.10 12.62 -6.84
CA VAL A 34 10.89 13.41 -6.52
C VAL A 34 11.23 14.89 -6.26
N GLN A 35 12.36 15.19 -5.63
CA GLN A 35 12.84 16.58 -5.45
C GLN A 35 13.21 17.24 -6.79
N ASN A 36 13.69 16.47 -7.77
CA ASN A 36 14.11 16.97 -9.09
C ASN A 36 12.96 17.05 -10.10
N LEU A 37 11.82 16.39 -9.85
CA LEU A 37 10.62 16.42 -10.71
C LEU A 37 10.19 17.82 -11.17
N PRO A 38 10.20 18.88 -10.34
CA PRO A 38 9.79 20.22 -10.77
C PRO A 38 10.67 20.75 -11.93
N GLY A 39 11.97 20.48 -11.90
CA GLY A 39 12.90 20.86 -12.96
C GLY A 39 12.67 20.08 -14.25
N LEU A 40 12.45 18.76 -14.13
CA LEU A 40 12.16 17.89 -15.27
C LEU A 40 10.83 18.27 -15.94
N LEU A 41 9.82 18.65 -15.16
CA LEU A 41 8.53 19.11 -15.67
C LEU A 41 8.61 20.42 -16.45
N ILE A 42 9.62 21.25 -16.22
CA ILE A 42 9.81 22.49 -17.01
C ILE A 42 10.38 22.17 -18.39
N GLN A 43 11.22 21.13 -18.49
CA GLN A 43 11.88 20.72 -19.74
C GLN A 43 10.99 19.85 -20.63
N LEU A 44 9.90 19.31 -20.09
CA LEU A 44 9.01 18.38 -20.78
C LEU A 44 8.10 19.09 -21.80
N GLU A 45 7.78 18.41 -22.90
CA GLU A 45 6.83 18.94 -23.88
C GLU A 45 5.44 19.13 -23.25
N PRO A 46 4.65 20.12 -23.74
CA PRO A 46 3.33 20.41 -23.18
C PRO A 46 2.40 19.19 -23.14
N LYS A 47 2.47 18.33 -24.17
CA LYS A 47 1.67 17.10 -24.27
C LYS A 47 2.04 16.09 -23.19
N GLU A 48 3.34 15.87 -23.00
CA GLU A 48 3.86 14.94 -21.99
C GLU A 48 3.60 15.43 -20.57
N LYS A 49 3.63 16.74 -20.35
CA LYS A 49 3.26 17.36 -19.06
C LYS A 49 1.80 17.06 -18.70
N VAL A 50 0.89 17.18 -19.66
CA VAL A 50 -0.53 16.86 -19.44
C VAL A 50 -0.71 15.38 -19.11
N ASP A 51 -0.06 14.49 -19.86
CA ASP A 51 -0.11 13.04 -19.59
C ASP A 51 0.45 12.68 -18.21
N PHE A 52 1.52 13.35 -17.77
CA PHE A 52 2.09 13.16 -16.44
C PHE A 52 1.12 13.58 -15.33
N ILE A 53 0.47 14.75 -15.48
CA ILE A 53 -0.54 15.25 -14.54
C ILE A 53 -1.72 14.27 -14.46
N ILE A 54 -2.21 13.78 -15.61
CA ILE A 54 -3.30 12.79 -15.66
C ILE A 54 -2.94 11.52 -14.88
N LYS A 55 -1.69 11.04 -14.99
CA LYS A 55 -1.20 9.87 -14.26
C LYS A 55 -1.04 10.12 -12.76
N LEU A 56 -0.81 11.36 -12.33
CA LEU A 56 -0.73 11.75 -10.91
C LEU A 56 -2.09 11.93 -10.24
N LEU A 57 -3.11 12.36 -11.00
CA LEU A 57 -4.45 12.61 -10.46
C LEU A 57 -5.04 11.47 -9.59
N PRO A 58 -4.92 10.17 -9.94
CA PRO A 58 -5.44 9.07 -9.14
C PRO A 58 -4.80 8.93 -7.75
N PHE A 59 -3.62 9.51 -7.54
CA PHE A 59 -2.92 9.48 -6.25
C PHE A 59 -3.28 10.69 -5.38
N ILE A 60 -3.74 11.79 -5.98
CA ILE A 60 -4.18 13.01 -5.29
C ILE A 60 -5.66 12.92 -4.96
N ILE A 61 -6.46 12.46 -5.91
CA ILE A 61 -7.90 12.27 -5.75
C ILE A 61 -8.12 10.97 -4.97
N ALA A 62 -8.88 11.05 -3.88
CA ALA A 62 -9.29 9.87 -3.14
C ALA A 62 -9.99 8.90 -4.11
N LYS A 63 -9.45 7.68 -4.23
CA LYS A 63 -10.09 6.62 -5.01
C LYS A 63 -11.51 6.47 -4.48
N PRO A 64 -12.56 6.58 -5.31
CA PRO A 64 -13.91 6.40 -4.82
C PRO A 64 -13.99 5.03 -4.17
N ILE A 65 -14.40 5.03 -2.90
CA ILE A 65 -14.64 3.80 -2.15
C ILE A 65 -15.70 3.04 -2.95
N PRO A 66 -15.44 1.78 -3.37
CA PRO A 66 -16.47 1.00 -4.05
C PRO A 66 -17.68 0.96 -3.13
N LYS A 67 -18.80 1.52 -3.58
CA LYS A 67 -20.07 1.51 -2.86
C LYS A 67 -20.66 0.11 -2.97
N GLU A 68 -20.05 -0.89 -2.34
CA GLU A 68 -20.60 -2.25 -2.31
C GLU A 68 -21.65 -2.45 -1.21
N GLU A 69 -21.99 -1.42 -0.42
CA GLU A 69 -23.00 -1.54 0.63
C GLU A 69 -23.91 -0.30 0.77
N GLN A 70 -24.39 0.26 -0.34
CA GLN A 70 -25.41 1.34 -0.28
C GLN A 70 -26.78 0.95 -0.85
N THR A 71 -27.01 -0.34 -1.13
CA THR A 71 -28.31 -0.85 -1.62
C THR A 71 -28.86 -1.98 -0.75
N GLU A 72 -28.59 -1.97 0.55
CA GLU A 72 -29.47 -2.70 1.47
C GLU A 72 -30.31 -1.67 2.19
N SER A 73 -31.62 -1.78 2.04
CA SER A 73 -32.55 -0.95 2.80
C SER A 73 -32.26 -1.17 4.28
N PHE A 74 -32.33 -0.10 5.07
CA PHE A 74 -32.17 -0.18 6.53
C PHE A 74 -33.04 -1.28 7.15
N GLU A 75 -34.20 -1.55 6.55
CA GLU A 75 -35.10 -2.62 6.95
C GLU A 75 -34.52 -4.03 6.76
N GLU A 76 -33.77 -4.28 5.69
CA GLU A 76 -33.19 -5.58 5.37
C GLU A 76 -32.03 -5.91 6.32
N ARG A 77 -31.20 -4.90 6.61
CA ARG A 77 -30.15 -4.99 7.64
C ARG A 77 -30.72 -5.28 9.01
N ARG A 78 -31.80 -4.57 9.37
CA ARG A 78 -32.50 -4.77 10.65
C ARG A 78 -33.14 -6.16 10.74
N LYS A 79 -33.74 -6.66 9.66
CA LYS A 79 -34.32 -8.01 9.59
C LYS A 79 -33.24 -9.09 9.77
N ARG A 80 -32.10 -8.98 9.09
CA ARG A 80 -30.97 -9.91 9.26
C ARG A 80 -30.42 -9.91 10.69
N PHE A 81 -30.24 -8.71 11.27
CA PHE A 81 -29.74 -8.57 12.64
C PHE A 81 -30.67 -9.23 13.66
N ILE A 82 -31.98 -8.99 13.54
CA ILE A 82 -32.99 -9.64 14.39
C ILE A 82 -32.94 -11.16 14.22
N GLN A 83 -32.91 -11.66 12.98
CA GLN A 83 -32.87 -13.09 12.70
C GLN A 83 -31.62 -13.77 13.29
N GLN A 84 -30.47 -13.08 13.27
CA GLN A 84 -29.24 -13.57 13.86
C GLN A 84 -29.32 -13.68 15.39
N ILE A 85 -29.97 -12.72 16.06
CA ILE A 85 -30.21 -12.77 17.51
C ILE A 85 -31.09 -13.97 17.88
N TYR A 86 -32.16 -14.21 17.11
CA TYR A 86 -33.08 -15.32 17.37
C TYR A 86 -32.47 -16.71 17.06
N LYS A 87 -31.47 -16.79 16.20
CA LYS A 87 -30.78 -18.06 15.85
C LYS A 87 -29.75 -18.51 16.88
N VAL A 88 -29.38 -17.63 17.82
CA VAL A 88 -28.39 -17.88 18.90
C VAL A 88 -29.08 -18.24 20.22
N LYS A 89 -30.41 -18.22 20.27
CA LYS A 89 -31.24 -18.75 21.36
C LYS A 89 -31.71 -20.16 21.04
#